data_AF-A0A9J7AK63-F1
#
_entry.id   AF-A0A9J7AK63-F1
#
_cell.length_a   1.000
_cell.length_b   1.000
_cell.length_c   1.000
_cell.angle_alpha   90.00
_cell.angle_beta   90.00
_cell.angle_gamma   90.00
#
_symmetry.space_group_name_H-M   'P 1'
#
loop_
_entity.id
_entity.type
_entity.pdbx_description
1 polymer ?
#
loop_
_entity_poly.entity_id
_entity_poly.type
_entity_poly.pdbx_seq_one_letter_code
_entity_poly.pdbx_strand_id
1 'polypeptide(L)'
;MNRSVKLSVMAVLTGLFLTGCKTTPVKPAVPLSDDIETVRYVVPKTSDIVSGYKFIGDINFKGFKRGPKEAQEVLTFNKLSDSQLQIHRRTQNVSVSGVSPGSGIKYTIDYAVSDAPDSYSVMMKPVASDAYQEGLIGKFDVPTYTPQQVVETLKTGTVFYSLEIDSPYDVKSMTANFDRLAKRESKGRYIMNRGKKVYFELKAVPYRNGSKVNLTIVAPAAETSASTIDFGIIRKEILTKLEEIASA
;
A
#
# COMPACT_ATOMS: atom_id res chain seq x y z
N MET A 1 -26.08 -80.67 -7.19
CA MET A 1 -27.11 -80.19 -6.23
C MET A 1 -26.42 -79.16 -5.33
N ASN A 2 -26.87 -77.89 -5.29
CA ASN A 2 -27.83 -77.31 -4.32
C ASN A 2 -27.40 -77.50 -2.85
N ARG A 3 -27.47 -76.56 -1.88
CA ARG A 3 -27.79 -75.12 -1.71
C ARG A 3 -27.35 -74.74 -0.26
N SER A 4 -27.11 -73.51 0.22
CA SER A 4 -26.95 -72.15 -0.34
C SER A 4 -26.43 -71.18 0.75
N VAL A 5 -25.79 -70.07 0.34
CA VAL A 5 -25.77 -68.71 0.98
C VAL A 5 -25.70 -68.59 2.51
N LYS A 6 -24.64 -67.92 3.02
CA LYS A 6 -24.80 -66.79 3.96
C LYS A 6 -23.82 -65.65 3.63
N LEU A 7 -24.33 -64.42 3.76
CA LEU A 7 -23.68 -63.15 3.46
C LEU A 7 -23.17 -62.53 4.78
N SER A 8 -21.95 -61.99 4.80
CA SER A 8 -21.50 -61.06 5.84
C SER A 8 -20.69 -59.93 5.21
N VAL A 9 -21.20 -58.72 5.31
CA VAL A 9 -20.52 -57.48 4.91
C VAL A 9 -19.84 -56.88 6.13
N MET A 10 -18.57 -56.48 6.03
CA MET A 10 -18.11 -55.33 6.79
C MET A 10 -16.92 -54.63 6.12
N ALA A 11 -17.12 -53.38 5.73
CA ALA A 11 -16.06 -52.49 5.29
C ALA A 11 -15.39 -51.84 6.50
N VAL A 12 -14.07 -51.61 6.44
CA VAL A 12 -13.36 -50.76 7.40
C VAL A 12 -12.66 -49.62 6.67
N LEU A 13 -13.22 -48.44 6.89
CA LEU A 13 -12.83 -47.08 6.57
C LEU A 13 -11.52 -46.84 5.80
N THR A 14 -11.70 -46.41 4.55
CA THR A 14 -10.91 -45.31 3.97
C THR A 14 -11.07 -44.01 4.75
N GLY A 15 -10.01 -43.19 4.81
CA GLY A 15 -10.15 -41.73 4.90
C GLY A 15 -9.98 -41.09 6.28
N LEU A 16 -8.73 -40.97 6.74
CA LEU A 16 -8.34 -39.84 7.60
C LEU A 16 -8.38 -38.54 6.78
N PHE A 17 -9.58 -37.99 6.62
CA PHE A 17 -9.75 -36.64 6.08
C PHE A 17 -9.18 -35.63 7.09
N LEU A 18 -8.01 -35.09 6.77
CA LEU A 18 -7.41 -33.92 7.42
C LEU A 18 -8.23 -32.66 7.08
N THR A 19 -9.47 -32.60 7.57
CA THR A 19 -10.38 -31.49 7.32
C THR A 19 -10.60 -30.66 8.58
N GLY A 20 -10.07 -29.44 8.57
CA GLY A 20 -10.50 -28.39 9.49
C GLY A 20 -9.42 -27.83 10.42
N CYS A 21 -8.48 -27.06 9.86
CA CYS A 21 -8.01 -25.88 10.58
C CYS A 21 -9.22 -24.94 10.77
N LYS A 22 -9.99 -25.15 11.84
CA LYS A 22 -11.24 -24.42 12.08
C LYS A 22 -10.92 -22.96 12.42
N THR A 23 -11.00 -22.09 11.43
CA THR A 23 -11.04 -20.64 11.62
C THR A 23 -12.14 -20.35 12.65
N THR A 24 -11.76 -19.76 13.78
CA THR A 24 -12.73 -19.34 14.80
C THR A 24 -12.86 -17.83 14.66
N PRO A 25 -14.00 -17.30 14.17
CA PRO A 25 -14.25 -15.86 14.20
C PRO A 25 -14.21 -15.38 15.65
N VAL A 26 -13.45 -14.33 15.92
CA VAL A 26 -13.39 -13.71 17.24
C VAL A 26 -14.29 -12.48 17.18
N LYS A 27 -15.49 -12.60 17.75
CA LYS A 27 -16.54 -11.58 17.65
C LYS A 27 -16.64 -10.77 18.95
N PRO A 28 -16.83 -9.44 18.90
CA PRO A 28 -16.85 -8.59 17.71
C PRO A 28 -15.44 -8.08 17.34
N ALA A 29 -15.24 -7.82 16.06
CA ALA A 29 -14.17 -6.95 15.61
C ALA A 29 -14.34 -5.55 16.22
N VAL A 30 -13.26 -4.75 16.25
CA VAL A 30 -13.31 -3.40 16.84
C VAL A 30 -14.41 -2.61 16.13
N PRO A 31 -15.48 -2.17 16.86
CA PRO A 31 -16.61 -1.52 16.22
C PRO A 31 -16.15 -0.25 15.54
N LEU A 32 -16.58 -0.07 14.29
CA LEU A 32 -16.41 1.18 13.59
C LEU A 32 -17.45 2.16 14.14
N SER A 33 -17.00 3.37 14.46
CA SER A 33 -17.90 4.46 14.82
C SER A 33 -18.48 5.06 13.53
N ASP A 34 -19.74 5.47 13.55
CA ASP A 34 -20.42 6.04 12.38
C ASP A 34 -19.75 7.34 11.90
N ASP A 35 -19.13 8.07 12.82
CA ASP A 35 -18.37 9.31 12.60
C ASP A 35 -16.92 9.08 12.11
N ILE A 36 -16.52 7.83 11.79
CA ILE A 36 -15.15 7.55 11.36
C ILE A 36 -14.74 8.37 10.14
N GLU A 37 -13.56 8.97 10.26
CA GLU A 37 -12.98 9.89 9.28
C GLU A 37 -12.94 9.29 7.87
N THR A 38 -13.38 10.08 6.89
CA THR A 38 -13.27 9.75 5.47
C THR A 38 -12.05 10.44 4.89
N VAL A 39 -11.09 9.66 4.38
CA VAL A 39 -9.89 10.21 3.75
C VAL A 39 -10.20 10.55 2.30
N ARG A 40 -9.95 11.81 1.91
CA ARG A 40 -10.13 12.30 0.54
C ARG A 40 -8.78 12.52 -0.13
N TYR A 41 -8.58 11.85 -1.26
CA TYR A 41 -7.54 12.17 -2.21
C TYR A 41 -8.07 13.04 -3.34
N VAL A 42 -7.26 13.99 -3.81
CA VAL A 42 -7.44 14.69 -5.09
C VAL A 42 -6.15 14.49 -5.89
N VAL A 43 -6.26 14.00 -7.12
CA VAL A 43 -5.11 13.67 -7.98
C VAL A 43 -5.27 14.41 -9.31
N PRO A 44 -4.26 15.18 -9.76
CA PRO A 44 -4.34 15.92 -11.00
C PRO A 44 -4.23 14.97 -12.21
N LYS A 45 -4.92 15.29 -13.30
CA LYS A 45 -4.79 14.55 -14.57
C LYS A 45 -3.63 15.12 -15.38
N THR A 46 -2.41 14.68 -15.09
CA THR A 46 -1.20 15.19 -15.74
C THR A 46 -0.40 14.08 -16.41
N SER A 47 0.24 14.40 -17.54
CA SER A 47 1.02 13.46 -18.36
C SER A 47 2.31 12.95 -17.70
N ASP A 48 2.73 13.58 -16.60
CA ASP A 48 3.91 13.18 -15.82
C ASP A 48 3.62 12.09 -14.79
N ILE A 49 2.36 11.64 -14.61
CA ILE A 49 2.06 10.51 -13.72
C ILE A 49 2.54 9.19 -14.32
N VAL A 50 3.31 8.41 -13.54
CA VAL A 50 3.87 7.13 -13.98
C VAL A 50 2.85 6.01 -13.82
N SER A 51 2.30 5.56 -14.95
CA SER A 51 1.18 4.61 -15.01
C SER A 51 1.45 3.20 -14.46
N GLY A 52 2.71 2.81 -14.28
CA GLY A 52 3.12 1.48 -13.81
C GLY A 52 2.87 1.19 -12.32
N TYR A 53 2.46 2.18 -11.52
CA TYR A 53 2.32 2.06 -10.07
C TYR A 53 0.88 2.22 -9.56
N LYS A 54 -0.12 2.13 -10.43
CA LYS A 54 -1.55 2.28 -10.10
C LYS A 54 -2.06 1.21 -9.13
N PHE A 55 -3.00 1.58 -8.25
CA PHE A 55 -3.76 0.63 -7.41
C PHE A 55 -5.22 1.06 -7.23
N ILE A 56 -5.47 2.25 -6.65
CA ILE A 56 -6.79 2.92 -6.72
C ILE A 56 -6.60 4.23 -7.49
N GLY A 57 -6.94 4.18 -8.78
CA GLY A 57 -6.37 5.13 -9.74
C GLY A 57 -4.84 5.10 -9.66
N ASP A 58 -4.22 6.27 -9.70
CA ASP A 58 -2.77 6.50 -9.56
C ASP A 58 -2.25 6.47 -8.11
N ILE A 59 -3.12 6.24 -7.13
CA ILE A 59 -2.71 6.16 -5.71
C ILE A 59 -2.24 4.73 -5.43
N ASN A 60 -0.98 4.59 -5.02
CA ASN A 60 -0.37 3.34 -4.55
C ASN A 60 -0.36 3.28 -3.01
N PHE A 61 -0.54 2.09 -2.43
CA PHE A 61 -0.38 1.86 -0.99
C PHE A 61 0.67 0.77 -0.73
N LYS A 62 1.66 1.07 0.11
CA LYS A 62 2.76 0.16 0.41
C LYS A 62 2.53 -0.63 1.71
N GLY A 63 2.16 -1.90 1.56
CA GLY A 63 2.17 -2.87 2.66
C GLY A 63 3.58 -3.15 3.20
N PHE A 64 3.66 -3.96 4.27
CA PHE A 64 4.94 -4.39 4.84
C PHE A 64 4.91 -5.85 5.31
N LYS A 65 6.12 -6.41 5.46
CA LYS A 65 6.40 -7.65 6.19
C LYS A 65 7.57 -7.37 7.13
N ARG A 66 7.45 -7.68 8.42
CA ARG A 66 8.45 -7.40 9.48
C ARG A 66 8.48 -8.52 10.51
N GLY A 67 9.55 -8.58 11.31
CA GLY A 67 9.72 -9.61 12.33
C GLY A 67 10.23 -10.96 11.79
N PRO A 68 10.43 -11.94 12.69
CA PRO A 68 10.95 -13.26 12.36
C PRO A 68 9.92 -14.09 11.57
N LYS A 69 10.33 -15.24 11.02
CA LYS A 69 9.42 -16.09 10.21
C LYS A 69 8.32 -16.74 11.06
N GLU A 70 8.59 -16.91 12.33
CA GLU A 70 7.78 -17.58 13.35
C GLU A 70 6.73 -16.64 13.99
N ALA A 71 6.80 -15.34 13.68
CA ALA A 71 5.85 -14.33 14.13
C ALA A 71 5.89 -13.13 13.16
N GLN A 72 5.72 -13.39 11.86
CA GLN A 72 5.86 -12.36 10.85
C GLN A 72 4.65 -11.42 10.87
N GLU A 73 4.92 -10.16 11.16
CA GLU A 73 3.98 -9.06 11.06
C GLU A 73 3.77 -8.65 9.62
N VAL A 74 2.52 -8.63 9.16
CA VAL A 74 2.14 -8.29 7.79
C VAL A 74 1.06 -7.21 7.79
N LEU A 75 1.18 -6.26 6.85
CA LEU A 75 0.11 -5.35 6.42
C LEU A 75 -0.04 -5.47 4.90
N THR A 76 -1.25 -5.70 4.41
CA THR A 76 -1.58 -5.82 2.97
C THR A 76 -2.82 -5.02 2.59
N PHE A 77 -2.86 -4.65 1.31
CA PHE A 77 -3.95 -3.93 0.66
C PHE A 77 -4.45 -4.81 -0.49
N ASN A 78 -5.72 -5.23 -0.46
CA ASN A 78 -6.29 -6.13 -1.46
C ASN A 78 -7.58 -5.52 -2.00
N LYS A 79 -7.66 -5.24 -3.30
CA LYS A 79 -8.89 -4.79 -3.95
C LYS A 79 -9.91 -5.94 -3.90
N LEU A 80 -11.09 -5.69 -3.31
CA LEU A 80 -12.19 -6.66 -3.23
C LEU A 80 -13.17 -6.50 -4.40
N SER A 81 -13.40 -5.26 -4.83
CA SER A 81 -14.25 -4.90 -5.97
C SER A 81 -13.81 -3.55 -6.53
N ASP A 82 -14.49 -3.03 -7.56
CA ASP A 82 -14.23 -1.70 -8.11
C ASP A 82 -14.57 -0.53 -7.18
N SER A 83 -15.23 -0.79 -6.05
CA SER A 83 -15.55 0.20 -5.00
C SER A 83 -15.10 -0.22 -3.59
N GLN A 84 -14.41 -1.36 -3.43
CA GLN A 84 -14.03 -1.88 -2.12
C GLN A 84 -12.57 -2.34 -2.04
N LEU A 85 -11.92 -1.94 -0.96
CA LEU A 85 -10.54 -2.30 -0.58
C LEU A 85 -10.56 -3.01 0.77
N GLN A 86 -9.78 -4.07 0.92
CA GLN A 86 -9.45 -4.64 2.23
C GLN A 86 -8.06 -4.17 2.67
N ILE A 87 -7.99 -3.56 3.85
CA ILE A 87 -6.73 -3.40 4.60
C ILE A 87 -6.66 -4.56 5.60
N HIS A 88 -5.61 -5.36 5.52
CA HIS A 88 -5.46 -6.57 6.33
C HIS A 88 -4.14 -6.54 7.10
N ARG A 89 -4.25 -6.47 8.43
CA ARG A 89 -3.15 -6.57 9.39
C ARG A 89 -3.17 -7.95 10.04
N ARG A 90 -2.07 -8.71 9.95
CA ARG A 90 -1.96 -10.03 10.57
C ARG A 90 -0.57 -10.31 11.15
N THR A 91 -0.52 -11.26 12.07
CA THR A 91 0.69 -11.98 12.49
C THR A 91 0.57 -13.41 12.00
N GLN A 92 1.62 -13.95 11.38
CA GLN A 92 1.59 -15.27 10.77
C GLN A 92 2.93 -16.00 10.88
N ASN A 93 2.88 -17.33 10.91
CA ASN A 93 4.04 -18.16 10.59
C ASN A 93 4.31 -18.14 9.07
N VAL A 94 5.56 -18.13 8.63
CA VAL A 94 5.93 -18.30 7.21
C VAL A 94 6.07 -19.79 6.92
N SER A 95 5.03 -20.40 6.35
CA SER A 95 5.06 -21.83 6.00
C SER A 95 5.82 -22.08 4.69
N VAL A 96 6.54 -23.20 4.64
CA VAL A 96 7.22 -23.69 3.43
C VAL A 96 6.21 -24.09 2.33
N SER A 97 4.96 -24.41 2.69
CA SER A 97 3.87 -24.77 1.77
C SER A 97 3.04 -23.58 1.27
N GLY A 98 3.40 -22.34 1.62
CA GLY A 98 2.64 -21.12 1.26
C GLY A 98 1.35 -20.90 2.07
N VAL A 99 0.80 -21.93 2.72
CA VAL A 99 -0.33 -21.80 3.64
C VAL A 99 0.18 -21.44 5.03
N SER A 100 0.10 -20.15 5.35
CA SER A 100 0.56 -19.55 6.60
C SER A 100 -0.59 -19.40 7.61
N PRO A 101 -0.67 -20.24 8.67
CA PRO A 101 -1.62 -20.02 9.75
C PRO A 101 -1.28 -18.74 10.53
N GLY A 102 -2.30 -17.99 10.94
CA GLY A 102 -2.08 -16.81 11.78
C GLY A 102 -3.35 -16.10 12.21
N SER A 103 -3.17 -15.01 12.97
CA SER A 103 -4.27 -14.21 13.51
C SER A 103 -4.23 -12.82 12.90
N GLY A 104 -5.40 -12.23 12.65
CA GLY A 104 -5.49 -10.99 11.91
C GLY A 104 -6.80 -10.25 12.06
N ILE A 105 -6.75 -8.99 11.68
CA ILE A 105 -7.90 -8.10 11.59
C ILE A 105 -7.93 -7.46 10.20
N LYS A 106 -9.11 -7.49 9.60
CA LYS A 106 -9.41 -6.98 8.27
C LYS A 106 -10.36 -5.80 8.43
N TYR A 107 -10.13 -4.77 7.64
CA TYR A 107 -11.03 -3.64 7.49
C TYR A 107 -11.44 -3.54 6.02
N THR A 108 -12.74 -3.57 5.77
CA THR A 108 -13.30 -3.23 4.46
C THR A 108 -13.47 -1.73 4.40
N ILE A 109 -12.91 -1.14 3.36
CA ILE A 109 -12.92 0.29 3.05
C ILE A 109 -13.75 0.44 1.78
N ASP A 110 -14.87 1.13 1.87
CA ASP A 110 -15.57 1.59 0.67
C ASP A 110 -14.83 2.79 0.10
N TYR A 111 -14.70 2.83 -1.22
CA TYR A 111 -14.16 3.99 -1.91
C TYR A 111 -14.99 4.37 -3.13
N ALA A 112 -15.10 5.68 -3.35
CA ALA A 112 -15.78 6.27 -4.49
C ALA A 112 -14.81 7.15 -5.26
N VAL A 113 -14.73 6.96 -6.58
CA VAL A 113 -13.95 7.80 -7.50
C VAL A 113 -14.91 8.78 -8.17
N SER A 114 -14.64 10.08 -8.02
CA SER A 114 -15.38 11.15 -8.68
C SER A 114 -14.46 11.89 -9.64
N ASP A 115 -14.84 11.91 -10.91
CA ASP A 115 -14.02 12.44 -12.00
C ASP A 115 -14.34 13.91 -12.32
N ALA A 116 -13.33 14.68 -12.70
CA ALA A 116 -13.44 16.08 -13.13
C ALA A 116 -12.52 16.33 -14.35
N PRO A 117 -12.59 17.49 -15.03
CA PRO A 117 -11.78 17.73 -16.23
C PRO A 117 -10.26 17.63 -15.98
N ASP A 118 -9.75 18.34 -14.98
CA ASP A 118 -8.30 18.48 -14.72
C ASP A 118 -7.77 17.59 -13.58
N SER A 119 -8.66 16.84 -12.91
CA SER A 119 -8.34 16.00 -11.76
C SER A 119 -9.39 14.92 -11.57
N TYR A 120 -9.10 13.96 -10.69
CA TYR A 120 -10.13 13.11 -10.10
C TYR A 120 -9.95 13.08 -8.58
N SER A 121 -10.97 12.68 -7.86
CA SER A 121 -10.90 12.52 -6.41
C SER A 121 -11.34 11.13 -5.96
N VAL A 122 -10.75 10.64 -4.87
CA VAL A 122 -11.09 9.36 -4.27
C VAL A 122 -11.41 9.57 -2.81
N MET A 123 -12.65 9.29 -2.43
CA MET A 123 -13.06 9.26 -1.02
C MET A 123 -12.94 7.82 -0.52
N MET A 124 -12.37 7.61 0.67
CA MET A 124 -12.17 6.30 1.29
C MET A 124 -12.68 6.32 2.72
N LYS A 125 -13.63 5.44 3.07
CA LYS A 125 -14.18 5.30 4.43
C LYS A 125 -14.15 3.83 4.87
N PRO A 126 -13.63 3.49 6.08
CA PRO A 126 -13.81 2.16 6.65
C PRO A 126 -15.30 1.91 6.94
N VAL A 127 -15.84 0.77 6.50
CA VAL A 127 -17.27 0.41 6.64
C VAL A 127 -17.54 -0.90 7.35
N ALA A 128 -16.57 -1.82 7.38
CA ALA A 128 -16.67 -3.04 8.18
C ALA A 128 -15.31 -3.46 8.75
N SER A 129 -15.34 -4.17 9.87
CA SER A 129 -14.18 -4.82 10.48
C SER A 129 -14.49 -6.30 10.75
N ASP A 130 -13.49 -7.17 10.58
CA ASP A 130 -13.57 -8.60 10.90
C ASP A 130 -12.25 -9.08 11.52
N ALA A 131 -12.33 -9.94 12.54
CA ALA A 131 -11.20 -10.41 13.32
C ALA A 131 -11.22 -11.93 13.46
N TYR A 132 -10.07 -12.57 13.23
CA TYR A 132 -9.96 -14.02 13.19
C TYR A 132 -8.67 -14.51 13.83
N GLN A 133 -8.75 -15.72 14.40
CA GLN A 133 -7.64 -16.35 15.10
C GLN A 133 -7.51 -17.81 14.63
N GLU A 134 -6.37 -18.16 14.04
CA GLU A 134 -6.05 -19.52 13.57
C GLU A 134 -4.95 -20.16 14.42
N GLY A 135 -4.92 -21.50 14.40
CA GLY A 135 -3.98 -22.31 15.16
C GLY A 135 -4.71 -23.29 16.10
N LEU A 136 -4.24 -24.53 16.16
CA LEU A 136 -4.79 -25.55 17.06
C LEU A 136 -4.18 -25.45 18.48
N ILE A 137 -2.91 -25.06 18.54
CA ILE A 137 -2.11 -24.84 19.76
C ILE A 137 -1.29 -23.56 19.49
N GLY A 138 -1.12 -22.70 20.49
CA GLY A 138 -0.30 -21.48 20.36
C GLY A 138 -0.85 -20.47 19.34
N LYS A 139 -2.16 -20.21 19.38
CA LYS A 139 -2.79 -19.16 18.56
C LYS A 139 -2.11 -17.81 18.84
N PHE A 140 -1.71 -17.09 17.80
CA PHE A 140 -1.27 -15.70 17.98
C PHE A 140 -2.44 -14.85 18.47
N ASP A 141 -2.15 -13.81 19.25
CA ASP A 141 -3.14 -12.77 19.51
C ASP A 141 -3.53 -12.06 18.21
N VAL A 142 -4.76 -11.55 18.15
CA VAL A 142 -5.18 -10.67 17.05
C VAL A 142 -4.39 -9.37 17.18
N PRO A 143 -3.66 -8.92 16.14
CA PRO A 143 -2.82 -7.72 16.26
C PRO A 143 -3.65 -6.48 16.60
N THR A 144 -3.19 -5.69 17.56
CA THR A 144 -3.78 -4.38 17.87
C THR A 144 -3.67 -3.47 16.65
N TYR A 145 -4.79 -3.25 15.98
CA TYR A 145 -4.90 -2.36 14.82
C TYR A 145 -6.27 -1.69 14.85
N THR A 146 -6.31 -0.45 15.36
CA THR A 146 -7.54 0.28 15.65
C THR A 146 -8.12 0.97 14.40
N PRO A 147 -9.40 1.36 14.40
CA PRO A 147 -10.00 2.10 13.29
C PRO A 147 -9.25 3.41 12.95
N GLN A 148 -8.72 4.12 13.96
CA GLN A 148 -7.89 5.31 13.75
C GLN A 148 -6.55 4.96 13.08
N GLN A 149 -5.93 3.82 13.40
CA GLN A 149 -4.73 3.37 12.70
C GLN A 149 -5.02 2.96 11.25
N VAL A 150 -6.24 2.54 10.92
CA VAL A 150 -6.70 2.31 9.54
C VAL A 150 -6.82 3.63 8.78
N VAL A 151 -7.44 4.66 9.39
CA VAL A 151 -7.52 6.02 8.83
C VAL A 151 -6.11 6.57 8.57
N GLU A 152 -5.21 6.50 9.54
CA GLU A 152 -3.82 6.94 9.36
C GLU A 152 -3.08 6.12 8.30
N THR A 153 -3.41 4.84 8.14
CA THR A 153 -2.87 4.00 7.06
C THR A 153 -3.42 4.44 5.69
N LEU A 154 -4.71 4.79 5.61
CA LEU A 154 -5.32 5.37 4.41
C LEU A 154 -4.72 6.73 4.04
N LYS A 155 -4.04 7.44 4.96
CA LYS A 155 -3.28 8.66 4.68
C LYS A 155 -1.83 8.41 4.20
N THR A 156 -1.40 7.16 3.99
CA THR A 156 -0.02 6.81 3.57
C THR A 156 0.18 6.60 2.07
N GLY A 157 -0.85 6.82 1.25
CA GLY A 157 -0.79 6.63 -0.20
C GLY A 157 0.31 7.46 -0.89
N THR A 158 0.76 7.01 -2.06
CA THR A 158 1.80 7.68 -2.85
C THR A 158 1.43 7.76 -4.32
N VAL A 159 1.76 8.88 -4.98
CA VAL A 159 1.67 9.00 -6.45
C VAL A 159 3.10 9.10 -7.01
N PHE A 160 3.32 8.49 -8.18
CA PHE A 160 4.61 8.48 -8.85
C PHE A 160 4.61 9.46 -10.03
N TYR A 161 5.61 10.33 -10.10
CA TYR A 161 5.76 11.32 -11.17
C TYR A 161 7.09 11.15 -11.92
N SER A 162 7.11 11.54 -13.20
CA SER A 162 8.31 11.61 -14.03
C SER A 162 8.47 13.02 -14.61
N LEU A 163 9.49 13.73 -14.14
CA LEU A 163 9.79 15.09 -14.55
C LEU A 163 11.01 15.11 -15.49
N GLU A 164 10.93 15.86 -16.58
CA GLU A 164 12.10 16.24 -17.38
C GLU A 164 12.38 17.74 -17.19
N ILE A 165 13.63 18.10 -16.90
CA ILE A 165 14.11 19.48 -16.82
C ILE A 165 15.26 19.64 -17.82
N ASP A 166 15.08 20.53 -18.81
CA ASP A 166 16.18 20.98 -19.68
C ASP A 166 17.00 22.06 -18.93
N SER A 167 18.32 21.96 -18.97
CA SER A 167 19.24 22.86 -18.27
C SER A 167 20.36 23.35 -19.20
N PRO A 168 20.76 24.63 -19.14
CA PRO A 168 21.93 25.14 -19.84
C PRO A 168 23.26 24.65 -19.24
N TYR A 169 23.24 24.09 -18.02
CA TYR A 169 24.44 23.61 -17.34
C TYR A 169 24.84 22.20 -17.78
N ASP A 170 26.12 21.88 -17.65
CA ASP A 170 26.62 20.55 -18.00
C ASP A 170 26.18 19.47 -16.98
N VAL A 171 26.28 18.21 -17.38
CA VAL A 171 25.86 17.05 -16.55
C VAL A 171 26.57 17.02 -15.20
N LYS A 172 27.83 17.46 -15.12
CA LYS A 172 28.59 17.48 -13.86
C LYS A 172 28.05 18.52 -12.89
N SER A 173 27.82 19.75 -13.38
CA SER A 173 27.26 20.85 -12.58
C SER A 173 25.87 20.50 -12.06
N MET A 174 25.01 19.94 -12.93
CA MET A 174 23.69 19.45 -12.53
C MET A 174 23.75 18.37 -11.46
N THR A 175 24.61 17.36 -11.64
CA THR A 175 24.76 16.29 -10.65
C THR A 175 25.28 16.84 -9.31
N ALA A 176 26.23 17.76 -9.35
CA ALA A 176 26.78 18.42 -8.16
C ALA A 176 25.72 19.26 -7.41
N ASN A 177 24.84 19.96 -8.12
CA ASN A 177 23.73 20.70 -7.50
C ASN A 177 22.77 19.78 -6.73
N PHE A 178 22.34 18.69 -7.35
CA PHE A 178 21.49 17.70 -6.68
C PHE A 178 22.23 16.99 -5.53
N ASP A 179 23.51 16.68 -5.65
CA ASP A 179 24.28 16.07 -4.53
C ASP A 179 24.58 17.05 -3.39
N ARG A 180 24.61 18.37 -3.65
CA ARG A 180 24.76 19.43 -2.65
C ARG A 180 23.46 19.74 -1.91
N LEU A 181 22.33 19.80 -2.63
CA LEU A 181 21.06 20.32 -2.11
C LEU A 181 20.04 19.24 -1.72
N ALA A 182 20.09 18.06 -2.34
CA ALA A 182 19.27 16.93 -1.91
C ALA A 182 19.97 16.13 -0.81
N LYS A 183 19.18 15.57 0.11
CA LYS A 183 19.70 14.64 1.14
C LYS A 183 19.80 13.24 0.56
N ARG A 184 20.67 12.40 1.13
CA ARG A 184 20.93 11.04 0.65
C ARG A 184 20.75 10.02 1.77
N GLU A 185 20.10 8.91 1.45
CA GLU A 185 19.86 7.77 2.33
C GLU A 185 20.04 6.45 1.55
N SER A 186 19.97 5.31 2.22
CA SER A 186 20.07 3.98 1.59
C SER A 186 19.01 3.72 0.51
N LYS A 187 17.94 4.51 0.46
CA LYS A 187 16.87 4.47 -0.56
C LYS A 187 17.06 5.45 -1.72
N GLY A 188 18.17 6.20 -1.78
CA GLY A 188 18.43 7.19 -2.84
C GLY A 188 18.48 8.64 -2.33
N ARG A 189 18.25 9.59 -3.24
CA ARG A 189 18.17 11.03 -2.92
C ARG A 189 16.75 11.40 -2.48
N TYR A 190 16.63 12.43 -1.64
CA TYR A 190 15.34 12.96 -1.21
C TYR A 190 15.37 14.46 -0.89
N ILE A 191 14.21 15.10 -1.04
CA ILE A 191 13.91 16.43 -0.48
C ILE A 191 12.83 16.32 0.61
N MET A 192 12.66 17.38 1.39
CA MET A 192 11.55 17.49 2.34
C MET A 192 10.41 18.32 1.75
N ASN A 193 9.20 17.74 1.73
CA ASN A 193 7.94 18.44 1.47
C ASN A 193 6.97 18.13 2.61
N ARG A 194 6.33 19.15 3.20
CA ARG A 194 5.31 19.00 4.26
C ARG A 194 5.68 18.01 5.38
N GLY A 195 6.94 18.05 5.83
CA GLY A 195 7.48 17.14 6.86
C GLY A 195 7.71 15.68 6.42
N LYS A 196 7.38 15.32 5.18
CA LYS A 196 7.62 14.00 4.58
C LYS A 196 8.87 14.02 3.68
N LYS A 197 9.50 12.84 3.52
CA LYS A 197 10.61 12.63 2.59
C LYS A 197 10.06 12.26 1.21
N VAL A 198 10.37 13.10 0.23
CA VAL A 198 10.08 12.84 -1.19
C VAL A 198 11.32 12.22 -1.80
N TYR A 199 11.30 10.90 -1.99
CA TYR A 199 12.41 10.18 -2.61
C TYR A 199 12.35 10.32 -4.12
N PHE A 200 13.51 10.45 -4.77
CA PHE A 200 13.60 10.49 -6.22
C PHE A 200 14.89 9.88 -6.75
N GLU A 201 14.80 9.33 -7.95
CA GLU A 201 15.94 8.92 -8.77
C GLU A 201 16.30 10.04 -9.73
N LEU A 202 17.59 10.32 -9.88
CA LEU A 202 18.13 11.37 -10.76
C LEU A 202 18.94 10.73 -11.88
N LYS A 203 18.58 11.04 -13.13
CA LYS A 203 19.36 10.73 -14.32
C LYS A 203 19.61 12.00 -15.14
N ALA A 204 20.82 12.51 -15.08
CA ALA A 204 21.28 13.61 -15.93
C ALA A 204 22.00 13.06 -17.18
N VAL A 205 21.70 13.62 -18.36
CA VAL A 205 22.33 13.24 -19.64
C VAL A 205 22.72 14.50 -20.44
N PRO A 206 23.76 14.44 -21.31
CA PRO A 206 24.06 15.56 -22.19
C PRO A 206 22.89 15.82 -23.14
N TYR A 207 22.50 17.09 -23.31
CA TYR A 207 21.38 17.45 -24.18
C TYR A 207 21.60 18.85 -24.77
N ARG A 208 21.68 18.93 -26.10
CA ARG A 208 22.02 20.15 -26.84
C ARG A 208 23.33 20.78 -26.29
N ASN A 209 23.29 22.06 -25.92
CA ASN A 209 24.43 22.81 -25.37
C ASN A 209 24.53 22.73 -23.83
N GLY A 210 23.80 21.82 -23.18
CA GLY A 210 23.77 21.65 -21.73
C GLY A 210 23.40 20.22 -21.36
N SER A 211 22.38 20.05 -20.52
CA SER A 211 21.93 18.73 -20.07
C SER A 211 20.43 18.64 -19.89
N LYS A 212 19.92 17.41 -19.90
CA LYS A 212 18.56 17.07 -19.53
C LYS A 212 18.60 16.24 -18.25
N VAL A 213 17.78 16.63 -17.28
CA VAL A 213 17.59 15.94 -16.01
C VAL A 213 16.23 15.26 -16.02
N ASN A 214 16.25 13.92 -15.96
CA ASN A 214 15.04 13.12 -15.80
C ASN A 214 14.97 12.63 -14.35
N LEU A 215 13.86 12.92 -13.69
CA LEU A 215 13.57 12.53 -12.30
C LEU A 215 12.40 11.56 -12.26
N THR A 216 12.56 10.45 -11.55
CA THR A 216 11.43 9.59 -11.13
C THR A 216 11.18 9.85 -9.66
N ILE A 217 10.00 10.37 -9.34
CA ILE A 217 9.66 10.96 -8.04
C ILE A 217 8.59 10.09 -7.36
N VAL A 218 8.82 9.74 -6.09
CA VAL A 218 7.81 9.11 -5.22
C VAL A 218 7.25 10.19 -4.30
N ALA A 219 6.09 10.75 -4.67
CA ALA A 219 5.40 11.75 -3.86
C ALA A 219 4.55 11.07 -2.78
N PRO A 220 4.91 11.19 -1.49
CA PRO A 220 4.08 10.69 -0.40
C PRO A 220 2.88 11.62 -0.18
N ALA A 221 1.77 11.03 0.28
CA ALA A 221 0.66 11.78 0.84
C ALA A 221 1.13 12.65 2.03
N ALA A 222 0.65 13.89 2.01
CA ALA A 222 0.70 14.83 3.11
C ALA A 222 -0.66 15.55 3.14
N GLU A 223 -1.18 15.84 4.33
CA GLU A 223 -2.44 16.59 4.42
C GLU A 223 -2.25 18.02 3.88
N THR A 224 -3.21 18.44 3.07
CA THR A 224 -3.31 19.79 2.50
C THR A 224 -4.41 20.58 3.20
N SER A 225 -5.43 19.89 3.69
CA SER A 225 -6.38 20.32 4.72
C SER A 225 -6.82 19.07 5.51
N ALA A 226 -7.65 19.23 6.55
CA ALA A 226 -8.12 18.11 7.36
C ALA A 226 -8.70 16.98 6.49
N SER A 227 -8.23 15.75 6.72
CA SER A 227 -8.66 14.53 6.02
C SER A 227 -8.44 14.54 4.49
N THR A 228 -7.77 15.56 3.94
CA THR A 228 -7.68 15.81 2.50
C THR A 228 -6.23 15.90 2.04
N ILE A 229 -5.90 15.11 1.03
CA ILE A 229 -4.58 15.00 0.41
C ILE A 229 -4.71 15.42 -1.05
N ASP A 230 -4.38 16.68 -1.34
CA ASP A 230 -4.37 17.22 -2.71
C ASP A 230 -2.98 17.05 -3.34
N PHE A 231 -2.87 16.06 -4.22
CA PHE A 231 -1.65 15.80 -4.97
C PHE A 231 -1.34 16.84 -6.04
N GLY A 232 -2.27 17.70 -6.44
CA GLY A 232 -1.99 18.85 -7.31
C GLY A 232 -1.16 19.91 -6.58
N ILE A 233 -1.52 20.21 -5.33
CA ILE A 233 -0.74 21.07 -4.43
C ILE A 233 0.63 20.45 -4.14
N ILE A 234 0.65 19.19 -3.68
CA ILE A 234 1.90 18.48 -3.33
C ILE A 234 2.84 18.38 -4.54
N ARG A 235 2.32 18.02 -5.73
CA ARG A 235 3.08 17.99 -6.98
C ARG A 235 3.72 19.35 -7.25
N LYS A 236 2.95 20.43 -7.27
CA LYS A 236 3.47 21.79 -7.54
C LYS A 236 4.63 22.15 -6.61
N GLU A 237 4.45 21.95 -5.30
CA GLU A 237 5.50 22.24 -4.30
C GLU A 237 6.75 21.36 -4.44
N ILE A 238 6.61 20.13 -4.94
CA ILE A 238 7.75 19.22 -5.20
C ILE A 238 8.49 19.65 -6.45
N LEU A 239 7.77 19.92 -7.55
CA LEU A 239 8.36 20.31 -8.83
C LEU A 239 9.16 21.61 -8.70
N THR A 240 8.57 22.66 -8.11
CA THR A 240 9.28 23.94 -7.89
C THR A 240 10.59 23.76 -7.12
N LYS A 241 10.62 22.92 -6.09
CA LYS A 241 11.88 22.64 -5.34
C LYS A 241 12.92 21.88 -6.15
N LEU A 242 12.51 21.00 -7.05
CA LEU A 242 13.43 20.24 -7.91
C LEU A 242 13.95 21.10 -9.07
N GLU A 243 13.13 22.01 -9.58
CA GLU A 243 13.49 23.06 -10.55
C GLU A 243 14.46 24.08 -9.93
N GLU A 244 14.20 24.54 -8.70
CA GLU A 244 15.13 25.38 -7.93
C GLU A 244 16.51 24.73 -7.82
N ILE A 245 16.58 23.46 -7.38
CA ILE A 245 17.84 22.70 -7.29
C ILE A 245 18.51 22.55 -8.66
N ALA A 246 17.75 22.35 -9.72
CA ALA A 246 18.26 22.26 -11.09
C ALA A 246 18.89 23.58 -11.58
N SER A 247 18.43 24.73 -11.06
CA SER A 247 18.90 26.08 -11.45
C SER A 247 19.97 26.71 -10.54
N ALA A 248 20.40 26.02 -9.48
CA ALA A 248 21.17 26.57 -8.35
C ALA A 248 22.71 26.58 -8.50
#